data_AF-A0A828SSF7-F1
#
_entry.id   AF-A0A828SSF7-F1
#
_cell.length_a   1.000
_cell.length_b   1.000
_cell.length_c   1.000
_cell.angle_alpha   90.00
_cell.angle_beta   90.00
_cell.angle_gamma   90.00
#
_symmetry.space_group_name_H-M   'P 1'
#
loop_
_entity.id
_entity.type
_entity.pdbx_description
1 polymer ?
#
loop_
_entity_poly.entity_id
_entity_poly.type
_entity_poly.pdbx_seq_one_letter_code
_entity_poly.pdbx_strand_id
1 'polypeptide(L)'
;KTHREAKEAAEKALKAFEGIEDPAAAKKALQTIQNLDDKKLVDAGEVEKVKAEAIKAVEEKYAPIVEQRDALEASLHKELIGGGFARSKYIQDNIAVPVDMVQATFGHHFKIEEGKVVAYDQNGEKIYSRVRPGELANVDEALESLVGGYQHKDLILKGGKGTGGGFQSGGKGGAPTGM
;
A
#
# COMPACT_ATOMS: atom_id res chain seq x y z
N LYS A 1 -54.96 -52.33 43.96
CA LYS A 1 -54.78 -50.89 43.64
C LYS A 1 -53.54 -50.64 42.77
N THR A 2 -52.44 -51.36 42.98
CA THR A 2 -51.18 -51.31 42.20
C THR A 2 -51.30 -51.54 40.69
N HIS A 3 -52.14 -52.48 40.24
CA HIS A 3 -52.30 -52.76 38.80
C HIS A 3 -53.03 -51.64 38.04
N ARG A 4 -53.86 -50.84 38.70
CA ARG A 4 -54.59 -49.73 38.06
C ARG A 4 -53.67 -48.54 37.81
N GLU A 5 -52.87 -48.19 38.81
CA GLU A 5 -51.87 -47.11 38.70
C GLU A 5 -50.79 -47.45 37.67
N ALA A 6 -50.34 -48.72 37.63
CA ALA A 6 -49.41 -49.18 36.60
C ALA A 6 -50.02 -49.13 35.19
N LYS A 7 -51.31 -49.43 35.05
CA LYS A 7 -52.04 -49.37 33.78
C LYS A 7 -52.24 -47.92 33.31
N GLU A 8 -52.66 -47.03 34.20
CA GLU A 8 -52.82 -45.60 33.90
C GLU A 8 -51.48 -44.95 33.54
N ALA A 9 -50.38 -45.33 34.21
CA ALA A 9 -49.03 -44.88 33.86
C ALA A 9 -48.57 -45.41 32.49
N ALA A 10 -48.84 -46.67 32.17
CA ALA A 10 -48.54 -47.27 30.88
C ALA A 10 -49.36 -46.65 29.74
N GLU A 11 -50.66 -46.43 29.95
CA GLU A 11 -51.56 -45.76 28.98
C GLU A 11 -51.12 -44.30 28.75
N LYS A 12 -50.71 -43.58 29.80
CA LYS A 12 -50.17 -42.22 29.67
C LYS A 12 -48.85 -42.18 28.91
N ALA A 13 -47.98 -43.18 29.10
CA ALA A 13 -46.74 -43.30 28.35
C ALA A 13 -46.99 -43.69 26.88
N LEU A 14 -47.95 -44.56 26.60
CA LEU A 14 -48.35 -44.97 25.25
C LEU A 14 -48.98 -43.83 24.45
N LYS A 15 -49.73 -42.93 25.09
CA LYS A 15 -50.27 -41.72 24.46
C LYS A 15 -49.21 -40.83 23.81
N ALA A 16 -47.99 -40.79 24.35
CA ALA A 16 -46.89 -40.04 23.74
C ALA A 16 -46.40 -40.64 22.40
N PHE A 17 -46.83 -41.86 22.06
CA PHE A 17 -46.54 -42.55 20.81
C PHE A 17 -47.79 -42.72 19.92
N GLU A 18 -48.93 -42.11 20.28
CA GLU A 18 -50.13 -42.10 19.44
C GLU A 18 -49.80 -41.42 18.09
N GLY A 19 -50.11 -42.12 16.99
CA GLY A 19 -49.77 -41.69 15.62
C GLY A 19 -48.48 -42.29 15.04
N ILE A 20 -47.72 -43.07 15.82
CA ILE A 20 -46.58 -43.86 15.31
C ILE A 20 -47.05 -45.30 15.08
N GLU A 21 -47.38 -45.63 13.82
CA GLU A 21 -47.88 -46.97 13.44
C GLU A 21 -46.81 -48.06 13.56
N ASP A 22 -45.53 -47.72 13.37
CA ASP A 22 -44.39 -48.61 13.57
C ASP A 22 -43.27 -47.93 14.40
N PRO A 23 -43.19 -48.24 15.70
CA PRO A 23 -42.16 -47.71 16.60
C PRO A 23 -40.72 -48.09 16.20
N ALA A 24 -40.51 -49.21 15.50
CA ALA A 24 -39.20 -49.62 15.03
C ALA A 24 -38.77 -48.81 13.80
N ALA A 25 -39.71 -48.52 12.87
CA ALA A 25 -39.47 -47.62 11.75
C ALA A 25 -39.17 -46.19 12.21
N ALA A 26 -39.87 -45.67 13.22
CA ALA A 26 -39.61 -44.35 13.79
C ALA A 26 -38.19 -44.24 14.38
N LYS A 27 -37.72 -45.26 15.12
CA LYS A 27 -36.34 -45.30 15.64
C LYS A 27 -35.29 -45.35 14.51
N LYS A 28 -35.55 -46.10 13.44
CA LYS A 28 -34.67 -46.13 12.25
C LYS A 28 -34.64 -44.79 11.51
N ALA A 29 -35.77 -44.10 11.42
CA ALA A 29 -35.83 -42.77 10.82
C ALA A 29 -35.01 -41.76 11.64
N LEU A 30 -35.13 -41.79 12.97
CA LEU A 30 -34.32 -40.95 13.86
C LEU A 30 -32.82 -41.23 13.74
N GLN A 31 -32.42 -42.51 13.69
CA GLN A 31 -31.01 -42.88 13.43
C GLN A 31 -30.53 -42.42 12.06
N THR A 32 -31.40 -42.48 11.05
CA THR A 32 -31.06 -42.03 9.69
C THR A 32 -30.91 -40.51 9.65
N ILE A 33 -31.77 -39.75 10.32
CA ILE A 33 -31.66 -38.29 10.46
C ILE A 33 -30.37 -37.93 11.21
N GLN A 34 -30.07 -38.62 12.30
CA GLN A 34 -28.83 -38.41 13.06
C GLN A 34 -27.60 -38.68 12.19
N ASN A 35 -27.57 -39.81 11.46
CA ASN A 35 -26.49 -40.12 10.53
C ASN A 35 -26.38 -39.12 9.37
N LEU A 36 -27.49 -38.51 8.93
CA LEU A 36 -27.49 -37.46 7.91
C LEU A 36 -26.91 -36.15 8.43
N ASP A 37 -27.22 -35.76 9.66
CA ASP A 37 -26.66 -34.56 10.27
C ASP A 37 -25.17 -34.73 10.60
N ASP A 38 -24.76 -35.91 11.08
CA ASP A 38 -23.34 -36.25 11.26
C ASP A 38 -22.58 -36.20 9.92
N LYS A 39 -23.17 -36.74 8.84
CA LYS A 39 -22.59 -36.67 7.50
C LYS A 39 -22.46 -35.23 6.99
N LYS A 40 -23.49 -34.38 7.18
CA LYS A 40 -23.42 -32.96 6.80
C LYS A 40 -22.32 -32.21 7.55
N LEU A 41 -22.09 -32.50 8.83
CA LEU A 41 -21.03 -31.89 9.63
C LEU A 41 -19.64 -32.33 9.17
N VAL A 42 -19.47 -33.61 8.83
CA VAL A 42 -18.23 -34.14 8.25
C VAL A 42 -17.97 -33.51 6.87
N ASP A 43 -18.97 -33.50 5.99
CA ASP A 43 -18.88 -32.88 4.66
C ASP A 43 -18.54 -31.38 4.79
N ALA A 44 -19.14 -30.66 5.76
CA ALA A 44 -18.83 -29.26 6.03
C ALA A 44 -17.38 -29.06 6.51
N GLY A 45 -16.89 -29.91 7.42
CA GLY A 45 -15.51 -29.85 7.91
C GLY A 45 -14.47 -30.21 6.84
N GLU A 46 -14.78 -31.17 5.95
CA GLU A 46 -13.95 -31.47 4.78
C GLU A 46 -13.94 -30.31 3.78
N VAL A 47 -15.08 -29.67 3.53
CA VAL A 47 -15.15 -28.48 2.67
C VAL A 47 -14.34 -27.32 3.26
N GLU A 48 -14.36 -27.11 4.57
CA GLU A 48 -13.51 -26.11 5.23
C GLU A 48 -12.02 -26.43 5.13
N LYS A 49 -11.63 -27.71 5.28
CA LYS A 49 -10.25 -28.15 5.08
C LYS A 49 -9.78 -27.94 3.64
N VAL A 50 -10.59 -28.32 2.66
CA VAL A 50 -10.28 -28.11 1.23
C VAL A 50 -10.15 -26.62 0.91
N LYS A 51 -11.02 -25.76 1.47
CA LYS A 51 -10.90 -24.31 1.32
C LYS A 51 -9.61 -23.77 1.98
N ALA A 52 -9.28 -24.23 3.18
CA ALA A 52 -8.06 -23.82 3.88
C ALA A 52 -6.79 -24.27 3.14
N GLU A 53 -6.78 -25.49 2.61
CA GLU A 53 -5.68 -25.99 1.77
C GLU A 53 -5.59 -25.24 0.44
N ALA A 54 -6.72 -24.89 -0.18
CA ALA A 54 -6.74 -24.06 -1.38
C ALA A 54 -6.20 -22.64 -1.12
N ILE A 55 -6.58 -22.01 0.00
CA ILE A 55 -6.04 -20.71 0.42
C ILE A 55 -4.54 -20.82 0.67
N LYS A 56 -4.07 -21.83 1.42
CA LYS A 56 -2.64 -22.05 1.67
C LYS A 56 -1.85 -22.27 0.37
N ALA A 57 -2.37 -23.10 -0.54
CA ALA A 57 -1.70 -23.36 -1.82
C ALA A 57 -1.64 -22.10 -2.71
N VAL A 58 -2.61 -21.18 -2.57
CA VAL A 58 -2.59 -19.87 -3.21
C VAL A 58 -1.55 -18.99 -2.51
N GLU A 59 -1.62 -18.82 -1.19
CA GLU A 59 -0.67 -18.01 -0.42
C GLU A 59 0.78 -18.44 -0.65
N GLU A 60 1.10 -19.74 -0.61
CA GLU A 60 2.44 -20.27 -0.88
C GLU A 60 2.93 -19.96 -2.30
N LYS A 61 2.03 -19.90 -3.29
CA LYS A 61 2.38 -19.53 -4.67
C LYS A 61 2.54 -18.02 -4.85
N TYR A 62 1.73 -17.22 -4.17
CA TYR A 62 1.71 -15.77 -4.34
C TYR A 62 2.67 -15.02 -3.43
N ALA A 63 2.97 -15.52 -2.22
CA ALA A 63 3.93 -14.92 -1.31
C ALA A 63 5.29 -14.62 -1.97
N PRO A 64 5.96 -15.57 -2.63
CA PRO A 64 7.25 -15.29 -3.29
C PRO A 64 7.10 -14.32 -4.48
N ILE A 65 5.94 -14.30 -5.15
CA ILE A 65 5.68 -13.37 -6.26
C ILE A 65 5.53 -11.94 -5.72
N VAL A 66 4.83 -11.77 -4.59
CA VAL A 66 4.69 -10.48 -3.92
C VAL A 66 6.05 -9.99 -3.43
N GLU A 67 6.85 -10.83 -2.78
CA GLU A 67 8.21 -10.46 -2.35
C GLU A 67 9.10 -10.04 -3.52
N GLN A 68 9.06 -10.79 -4.63
CA GLN A 68 9.81 -10.44 -5.84
C GLN A 68 9.31 -9.14 -6.47
N ARG A 69 8.00 -8.92 -6.51
CA ARG A 69 7.40 -7.66 -6.99
C ARG A 69 7.91 -6.50 -6.16
N ASP A 70 7.90 -6.62 -4.83
CA ASP A 70 8.32 -5.54 -3.91
C ASP A 70 9.79 -5.19 -4.11
N ALA A 71 10.62 -6.23 -4.22
CA ALA A 71 12.04 -6.06 -4.49
C ALA A 71 12.30 -5.41 -5.85
N LEU A 72 11.56 -5.81 -6.89
CA LEU A 72 11.62 -5.21 -8.23
C LEU A 72 11.15 -3.76 -8.23
N GLU A 73 10.05 -3.46 -7.56
CA GLU A 73 9.49 -2.11 -7.44
C GLU A 73 10.45 -1.17 -6.71
N ALA A 74 11.02 -1.62 -5.59
CA ALA A 74 12.04 -0.87 -4.86
C ALA A 74 13.30 -0.63 -5.72
N SER A 75 13.72 -1.62 -6.50
CA SER A 75 14.88 -1.50 -7.41
C SER A 75 14.59 -0.53 -8.55
N LEU A 76 13.39 -0.60 -9.13
CA LEU A 76 12.95 0.29 -10.19
C LEU A 76 12.82 1.72 -9.68
N HIS A 77 12.30 1.91 -8.47
CA HIS A 77 12.23 3.20 -7.80
C HIS A 77 13.63 3.80 -7.62
N LYS A 78 14.58 3.00 -7.11
CA LYS A 78 15.98 3.43 -6.93
C LYS A 78 16.62 3.83 -8.25
N GLU A 79 16.43 3.05 -9.31
CA GLU A 79 17.04 3.31 -10.61
C GLU A 79 16.40 4.51 -11.33
N LEU A 80 15.08 4.51 -11.47
CA LEU A 80 14.38 5.52 -12.26
C LEU A 80 14.38 6.87 -11.56
N ILE A 81 13.98 6.92 -10.29
CA ILE A 81 13.87 8.17 -9.54
C ILE A 81 15.26 8.56 -9.02
N GLY A 82 15.96 7.68 -8.32
CA GLY A 82 17.31 7.98 -7.81
C GLY A 82 18.30 8.32 -8.93
N GLY A 83 18.33 7.52 -10.01
CA GLY A 83 19.15 7.81 -11.19
C GLY A 83 18.70 9.07 -11.93
N GLY A 84 17.41 9.39 -11.93
CA GLY A 84 16.86 10.64 -12.47
C GLY A 84 17.41 11.87 -11.72
N PHE A 85 17.41 11.83 -10.38
CA PHE A 85 17.97 12.89 -9.55
C PHE A 85 19.49 13.03 -9.73
N ALA A 86 20.22 11.90 -9.74
CA ALA A 86 21.67 11.92 -9.93
C ALA A 86 22.11 12.54 -11.28
N ARG A 87 21.29 12.39 -12.32
CA ARG A 87 21.55 12.92 -13.67
C ARG A 87 20.84 14.25 -13.96
N SER A 88 20.11 14.80 -13.00
CA SER A 88 19.34 16.04 -13.17
C SER A 88 20.26 17.23 -13.46
N LYS A 89 20.07 17.88 -14.61
CA LYS A 89 20.77 19.13 -14.92
C LYS A 89 20.29 20.27 -14.06
N TYR A 90 18.98 20.28 -13.75
CA TYR A 90 18.41 21.30 -12.88
C TYR A 90 19.09 21.30 -11.50
N ILE A 91 19.31 20.12 -10.90
CA ILE A 91 20.05 19.99 -9.64
C ILE A 91 21.50 20.47 -9.81
N GLN A 92 22.21 19.99 -10.84
CA GLN A 92 23.61 20.35 -11.09
C GLN A 92 23.82 21.85 -11.23
N ASP A 93 22.91 22.54 -11.92
CA ASP A 93 23.07 23.95 -12.25
C ASP A 93 22.52 24.88 -11.17
N ASN A 94 21.37 24.55 -10.57
CA ASN A 94 20.60 25.50 -9.75
C ASN A 94 20.58 25.18 -8.26
N ILE A 95 20.94 23.96 -7.83
CA ILE A 95 20.81 23.55 -6.42
C ILE A 95 22.17 23.58 -5.71
N ALA A 96 22.21 24.21 -4.53
CA ALA A 96 23.40 24.37 -3.70
C ALA A 96 23.64 23.22 -2.72
N VAL A 97 22.58 22.48 -2.38
CA VAL A 97 22.64 21.37 -1.43
C VAL A 97 22.94 20.03 -2.12
N PRO A 98 23.50 19.05 -1.39
CA PRO A 98 23.75 17.71 -1.92
C PRO A 98 22.50 17.02 -2.49
N VAL A 99 22.69 16.18 -3.52
CA VAL A 99 21.60 15.52 -4.26
C VAL A 99 20.74 14.61 -3.38
N ASP A 100 21.35 13.94 -2.41
CA ASP A 100 20.68 13.08 -1.43
C ASP A 100 19.69 13.87 -0.57
N MET A 101 20.02 15.11 -0.17
CA MET A 101 19.11 15.99 0.55
C MET A 101 17.92 16.42 -0.32
N VAL A 102 18.17 16.70 -1.60
CA VAL A 102 17.11 17.02 -2.59
C VAL A 102 16.20 15.81 -2.77
N GLN A 103 16.77 14.62 -2.91
CA GLN A 103 16.01 13.38 -3.06
C GLN A 103 15.20 13.05 -1.81
N ALA A 104 15.76 13.24 -0.61
CA ALA A 104 15.03 13.03 0.64
C ALA A 104 13.84 14.01 0.77
N THR A 105 14.01 15.25 0.31
CA THR A 105 12.97 16.29 0.42
C THR A 105 11.90 16.13 -0.66
N PHE A 106 12.29 15.94 -1.92
CA PHE A 106 11.39 16.00 -3.07
C PHE A 106 11.09 14.63 -3.69
N GLY A 107 11.85 13.59 -3.36
CA GLY A 107 11.71 12.27 -3.98
C GLY A 107 10.33 11.64 -3.80
N HIS A 108 9.66 11.91 -2.68
CA HIS A 108 8.31 11.42 -2.39
C HIS A 108 7.22 11.95 -3.34
N HIS A 109 7.49 13.03 -4.08
CA HIS A 109 6.60 13.54 -5.13
C HIS A 109 6.66 12.71 -6.41
N PHE A 110 7.66 11.84 -6.56
CA PHE A 110 7.86 11.03 -7.75
C PHE A 110 7.34 9.62 -7.51
N LYS A 111 6.54 9.13 -8.45
CA LYS A 111 5.99 7.77 -8.46
C LYS A 111 6.29 7.11 -9.79
N ILE A 112 6.27 5.78 -9.80
CA ILE A 112 6.34 5.02 -11.04
C ILE A 112 4.92 4.60 -11.40
N GLU A 113 4.44 5.08 -12.54
CA GLU A 113 3.17 4.65 -13.13
C GLU A 113 3.44 4.12 -14.52
N GLU A 114 2.94 2.92 -14.81
CA GLU A 114 3.11 2.27 -16.12
C GLU A 114 4.59 2.20 -16.57
N GLY A 115 5.50 2.04 -15.61
CA GLY A 115 6.95 1.98 -15.86
C GLY A 115 7.62 3.33 -16.16
N LYS A 116 6.91 4.45 -16.00
CA LYS A 116 7.42 5.81 -16.19
C LYS A 116 7.40 6.60 -14.90
N VAL A 117 8.35 7.53 -14.76
CA VAL A 117 8.37 8.46 -13.63
C VAL A 117 7.29 9.52 -13.84
N VAL A 118 6.40 9.65 -12.88
CA VAL A 118 5.33 10.65 -12.81
C VAL A 118 5.53 11.48 -11.55
N ALA A 119 5.59 12.80 -11.70
CA ALA A 119 5.72 13.71 -10.58
C ALA A 119 4.38 14.34 -10.20
N TYR A 120 4.20 14.54 -8.90
CA TYR A 120 3.00 15.11 -8.30
C TYR A 120 3.34 16.37 -7.52
N ASP A 121 2.51 17.40 -7.61
CA ASP A 121 2.70 18.63 -6.85
C ASP A 121 2.31 18.49 -5.37
N GLN A 122 2.31 19.60 -4.63
CA GLN A 122 1.93 19.62 -3.21
C GLN A 122 0.42 19.37 -2.99
N ASN A 123 -0.40 19.53 -4.01
CA ASN A 123 -1.85 19.27 -3.98
C ASN A 123 -2.19 17.83 -4.40
N GLY A 124 -1.20 17.05 -4.85
CA GLY A 124 -1.40 15.70 -5.36
C GLY A 124 -1.82 15.65 -6.82
N GLU A 125 -1.61 16.72 -7.59
CA GLU A 125 -1.90 16.78 -9.02
C GLU A 125 -0.66 16.43 -9.86
N LYS A 126 -0.86 15.81 -11.03
CA LYS A 126 0.25 15.48 -11.95
C LYS A 126 0.90 16.74 -12.48
N ILE A 127 2.23 16.80 -12.44
CA ILE A 127 3.00 17.91 -13.00
C ILE A 127 3.18 17.68 -14.50
N TYR A 128 2.66 18.61 -15.30
CA TYR A 128 2.78 18.59 -16.76
C TYR A 128 3.96 19.44 -17.24
N SER A 129 4.53 19.05 -18.37
CA SER A 129 5.63 19.77 -19.01
C SER A 129 5.15 21.12 -19.53
N ARG A 130 5.96 22.16 -19.29
CA ARG A 130 5.70 23.52 -19.81
C ARG A 130 6.21 23.68 -21.25
N VAL A 131 7.21 22.91 -21.63
CA VAL A 131 7.80 22.90 -22.98
C VAL A 131 7.16 21.86 -23.90
N ARG A 132 6.55 20.80 -23.36
CA ARG A 132 5.83 19.76 -24.10
C ARG A 132 4.36 19.72 -23.64
N PRO A 133 3.48 20.57 -24.22
CA PRO A 133 2.08 20.64 -23.80
C PRO A 133 1.38 19.28 -23.93
N GLY A 134 0.67 18.89 -22.87
CA GLY A 134 -0.06 17.61 -22.81
C GLY A 134 0.80 16.41 -22.38
N GLU A 135 2.12 16.57 -22.26
CA GLU A 135 2.99 15.54 -21.71
C GLU A 135 3.28 15.78 -20.22
N LEU A 136 3.61 14.70 -19.50
CA LEU A 136 4.09 14.80 -18.13
C LEU A 136 5.47 15.46 -18.09
N ALA A 137 5.72 16.22 -17.03
CA ALA A 137 7.02 16.82 -16.79
C ALA A 137 8.08 15.73 -16.63
N ASN A 138 9.26 15.96 -17.22
CA ASN A 138 10.41 15.13 -16.90
C ASN A 138 10.93 15.47 -15.48
N VAL A 139 11.94 14.74 -15.00
CA VAL A 139 12.47 14.92 -13.63
C VAL A 139 12.96 16.36 -13.38
N ASP A 140 13.64 16.97 -14.35
CA ASP A 140 14.14 18.35 -14.23
C ASP A 140 13.01 19.37 -14.12
N GLU A 141 12.03 19.31 -15.03
CA GLU A 141 10.87 20.22 -15.04
C GLU A 141 10.00 20.06 -13.79
N ALA A 142 9.82 18.82 -13.34
CA ALA A 142 9.09 18.51 -12.12
C ALA A 142 9.82 19.08 -10.90
N LEU A 143 11.13 18.87 -10.80
CA LEU A 143 11.95 19.43 -9.72
C LEU A 143 11.93 20.96 -9.72
N GLU A 144 12.00 21.60 -10.88
CA GLU A 144 11.87 23.05 -11.00
C GLU A 144 10.54 23.54 -10.44
N SER A 145 9.44 22.87 -10.79
CA SER A 145 8.11 23.20 -10.28
C SER A 145 8.01 23.01 -8.75
N LEU A 146 8.48 21.86 -8.25
CA LEU A 146 8.45 21.50 -6.83
C LEU A 146 9.30 22.42 -5.96
N VAL A 147 10.54 22.68 -6.39
CA VAL A 147 11.44 23.63 -5.71
C VAL A 147 10.88 25.05 -5.80
N GLY A 148 10.28 25.42 -6.93
CA GLY A 148 9.64 26.73 -7.10
C GLY A 148 8.53 27.01 -6.08
N GLY A 149 7.77 25.98 -5.70
CA GLY A 149 6.72 26.03 -4.68
C GLY A 149 7.19 25.78 -3.24
N TYR A 150 8.48 25.48 -3.03
CA TYR A 150 9.01 25.20 -1.68
C TYR A 150 9.24 26.51 -0.90
N GLN A 151 8.73 26.57 0.33
CA GLN A 151 8.77 27.77 1.18
C GLN A 151 10.20 28.24 1.49
N HIS A 152 11.15 27.31 1.57
CA HIS A 152 12.56 27.60 1.88
C HIS A 152 13.48 27.40 0.68
N LYS A 153 12.96 27.59 -0.55
CA LYS A 153 13.72 27.38 -1.78
C LYS A 153 15.00 28.20 -1.87
N ASP A 154 15.00 29.43 -1.34
CA ASP A 154 16.17 30.31 -1.39
C ASP A 154 17.34 29.77 -0.57
N LEU A 155 17.10 28.87 0.39
CA LEU A 155 18.16 28.21 1.16
C LEU A 155 18.81 27.04 0.42
N ILE A 156 18.10 26.45 -0.55
CA ILE A 156 18.58 25.26 -1.30
C ILE A 156 19.01 25.61 -2.72
N LEU A 157 18.52 26.71 -3.28
CA LEU A 157 18.97 27.22 -4.56
C LEU A 157 20.37 27.83 -4.40
N LYS A 158 21.21 27.68 -5.42
CA LYS A 158 22.42 28.49 -5.52
C LYS A 158 21.96 29.94 -5.55
N GLY A 159 22.46 30.73 -4.58
CA GLY A 159 22.23 32.17 -4.55
C GLY A 159 22.44 32.70 -5.97
N GLY A 160 21.38 33.29 -6.53
CA GLY A 160 21.30 33.48 -7.98
C GLY A 160 22.55 34.13 -8.54
N LYS A 161 22.84 33.87 -9.82
CA LYS A 161 23.56 34.82 -10.68
C LYS A 161 22.71 36.09 -10.87
N GLY A 162 22.23 36.65 -9.77
CA GLY A 162 21.71 38.00 -9.69
C GLY A 162 22.89 38.87 -9.34
N THR A 163 23.11 39.88 -10.18
CA THR A 163 23.93 41.07 -9.96
C THR A 163 23.79 41.59 -8.52
N GLY A 164 24.57 41.04 -7.58
CA GLY A 164 24.71 41.53 -6.22
C GLY A 164 25.78 42.62 -6.23
N GLY A 165 25.37 43.84 -5.91
CA GLY A 165 26.11 45.08 -6.15
C GLY A 165 27.58 45.03 -5.78
N GLY A 166 28.40 45.59 -6.66
CA GLY A 166 29.81 45.82 -6.41
C GLY A 166 30.01 46.56 -5.09
N PHE A 167 30.75 45.94 -4.19
CA PHE A 167 31.42 46.65 -3.12
C PHE A 167 32.61 47.37 -3.77
N GLN A 168 32.33 48.53 -4.35
CA GLN A 168 33.37 49.49 -4.67
C GLN A 168 33.95 49.94 -3.33
N SER A 169 35.09 49.34 -2.96
CA SER A 169 35.93 49.81 -1.87
C SER A 169 36.41 51.22 -2.22
N GLY A 170 35.61 52.21 -1.81
CA GLY A 170 35.85 53.63 -2.00
C GLY A 170 36.05 54.28 -0.63
N GLY A 171 37.30 54.63 -0.34
CA GLY A 171 37.72 55.53 0.74
C GLY A 171 38.38 54.81 1.91
N LYS A 172 39.43 55.34 2.55
CA LYS A 172 40.14 56.62 2.45
C LYS A 172 41.33 56.50 3.41
N GLY A 173 42.51 56.98 3.05
CA GLY A 173 43.61 57.03 4.03
C GLY A 173 44.96 57.30 3.41
N GLY A 174 45.19 58.52 2.94
CA GLY A 174 46.52 59.00 2.64
C GLY A 174 47.37 59.04 3.92
N ALA A 175 48.61 58.55 3.81
CA ALA A 175 49.69 58.82 4.74
C ALA A 175 50.85 59.40 3.92
N PRO A 176 51.24 60.66 4.10
CA PRO A 176 52.48 61.17 3.56
C PRO A 176 53.58 60.97 4.60
N THR A 177 54.65 60.25 4.26
CA THR A 177 55.95 60.41 4.94
C THR A 177 57.06 59.74 4.14
N GLY A 178 57.99 60.58 3.65
CA GLY A 178 59.42 60.26 3.61
C GLY A 178 59.97 59.64 2.33
N MET A 179 60.49 60.48 1.43
CA MET A 179 61.93 60.72 1.16
C MET A 179 62.12 61.42 -0.18
#